data_AF-A0A2N1MWS6-F1
#
_entry.id   AF-A0A2N1MWS6-F1
#
_cell.length_a   1.000
_cell.length_b   1.000
_cell.length_c   1.000
_cell.angle_alpha   90.00
_cell.angle_beta   90.00
_cell.angle_gamma   90.00
#
_symmetry.space_group_name_H-M   'P 1'
#
loop_
_entity.id
_entity.type
_entity.pdbx_description
1 polymer ?
#
loop_
_entity_poly.entity_id
_entity_poly.type
_entity_poly.pdbx_seq_one_letter_code
_entity_poly.pdbx_strand_id
1 'polypeptide(L)'
;MRERNTNGSANFRGGRDRQNEADRNNNMPPDLSISERKKLQQRTTIENFNSKLTHGGSDHLVFIISGERIATVWKNKLKKSPWHQNDVRIFISSALVTADSQITSELVSKLGNSENGQKKLKEIINFPMSCDAGLKERVLSFQYVVLPLLGLLTRTAITNCTLGKHVDTIYKTIYKNLDSFLYKNVMKMLETLVQRNSIVDKYVSIDALLSHELYSFIPSSLGTFFLIIVRFLAELLRRIKEASADEIMQKITLNLRELTTKYHQTIEQQWSSLSSTDPLNNSETRKYFFTTLRNEIDEIDAVIEEFNNNERNISETYDITNESSDDDEKEHDNDFENISEISIIPTEEEILCDRPPYLPSLFDERHSLPNGAAKLLDRQFLLFK
;
A
#
# COMPACT_ATOMS: atom_id res chain seq x y z
N MET A 1 -62.59 -54.09 -11.33
CA MET A 1 -61.91 -55.38 -11.11
C MET A 1 -60.62 -55.36 -11.91
N ARG A 2 -59.47 -55.58 -11.25
CA ARG A 2 -58.12 -55.87 -11.80
C ARG A 2 -57.45 -54.77 -12.64
N GLU A 3 -56.15 -54.51 -12.55
CA GLU A 3 -55.04 -54.77 -11.61
C GLU A 3 -53.81 -54.05 -12.20
N ARG A 4 -52.94 -53.48 -11.33
CA ARG A 4 -51.45 -53.46 -11.33
C ARG A 4 -50.67 -53.31 -12.65
N ASN A 5 -49.50 -52.70 -12.76
CA ASN A 5 -48.53 -52.01 -11.89
C ASN A 5 -47.42 -51.51 -12.84
N THR A 6 -46.69 -50.46 -12.48
CA THR A 6 -45.19 -50.33 -12.49
C THR A 6 -44.84 -48.84 -12.47
N ASN A 7 -44.50 -48.29 -11.29
CA ASN A 7 -43.14 -48.11 -10.74
C ASN A 7 -42.23 -47.17 -11.56
N GLY A 8 -41.84 -46.04 -10.95
CA GLY A 8 -40.66 -45.30 -11.39
C GLY A 8 -40.51 -43.86 -10.90
N SER A 9 -40.19 -43.69 -9.62
CA SER A 9 -39.43 -42.56 -9.03
C SER A 9 -40.01 -41.13 -9.10
N ALA A 10 -40.55 -40.68 -7.95
CA ALA A 10 -40.78 -39.29 -7.64
C ALA A 10 -39.49 -38.68 -7.03
N ASN A 11 -38.85 -37.76 -7.76
CA ASN A 11 -37.83 -36.88 -7.20
C ASN A 11 -38.51 -35.73 -6.45
N PHE A 12 -38.26 -35.67 -5.15
CA PHE A 12 -38.64 -34.56 -4.29
C PHE A 12 -37.79 -33.31 -4.59
N ARG A 13 -38.48 -32.19 -4.49
CA ARG A 13 -38.05 -30.80 -4.75
C ARG A 13 -36.83 -30.38 -3.92
N GLY A 14 -35.91 -29.70 -4.60
CA GLY A 14 -34.96 -28.76 -4.01
C GLY A 14 -34.70 -27.67 -5.04
N GLY A 15 -35.57 -26.67 -5.10
CA GLY A 15 -35.42 -25.52 -6.00
C GLY A 15 -34.19 -24.71 -5.62
N ARG A 16 -33.22 -24.63 -6.53
CA ARG A 16 -32.21 -23.57 -6.53
C ARG A 16 -32.50 -22.67 -7.71
N ASP A 17 -32.86 -21.44 -7.40
CA ASP A 17 -32.97 -20.33 -8.33
C ASP A 17 -31.70 -20.20 -9.17
N ARG A 18 -31.80 -20.62 -10.43
CA ARG A 18 -30.87 -20.30 -11.51
C ARG A 18 -31.45 -19.14 -12.31
N GLN A 19 -31.51 -17.97 -11.71
CA GLN A 19 -31.73 -16.71 -12.41
C GLN A 19 -30.79 -15.69 -11.79
N ASN A 20 -29.85 -15.17 -12.60
CA ASN A 20 -28.96 -14.01 -12.38
C ASN A 20 -27.45 -14.26 -12.65
N GLU A 21 -27.07 -15.08 -13.63
CA GLU A 21 -25.67 -15.11 -14.12
C GLU A 21 -25.51 -14.88 -15.64
N ALA A 22 -26.60 -14.62 -16.38
CA ALA A 22 -26.54 -14.47 -17.84
C ALA A 22 -26.47 -13.00 -18.35
N ASP A 23 -26.65 -11.99 -17.49
CA ASP A 23 -26.81 -10.58 -17.94
C ASP A 23 -25.55 -9.70 -17.86
N ARG A 24 -24.38 -10.25 -17.57
CA ARG A 24 -23.15 -9.43 -17.45
C ARG A 24 -22.18 -9.48 -18.63
N ASN A 25 -22.43 -10.30 -19.65
CA ASN A 25 -21.35 -10.69 -20.57
C ASN A 25 -21.48 -10.32 -22.05
N ASN A 26 -22.42 -9.48 -22.51
CA ASN A 26 -22.52 -9.17 -23.95
C ASN A 26 -23.15 -7.79 -24.26
N ASN A 27 -22.59 -6.68 -23.78
CA ASN A 27 -22.95 -5.35 -24.32
C ASN A 27 -21.86 -4.29 -24.06
N MET A 28 -20.69 -4.41 -24.69
CA MET A 28 -19.77 -3.27 -24.77
C MET A 28 -19.30 -3.06 -26.22
N PRO A 29 -19.64 -1.92 -26.87
CA PRO A 29 -19.28 -1.68 -28.26
C PRO A 29 -17.75 -1.56 -28.42
N PRO A 30 -17.15 -2.10 -29.50
CA PRO A 30 -15.70 -2.18 -29.63
C PRO A 30 -14.98 -0.84 -29.85
N ASP A 31 -15.70 0.22 -30.23
CA ASP A 31 -15.13 1.52 -30.60
C ASP A 31 -15.85 2.68 -29.90
N LEU A 32 -15.72 2.78 -28.57
CA LEU A 32 -16.09 4.00 -27.87
C LEU A 32 -15.19 5.15 -28.34
N SER A 33 -15.82 6.24 -28.80
CA SER A 33 -15.14 7.50 -29.09
C SER A 33 -14.46 8.07 -27.84
N ILE A 34 -13.50 8.97 -28.04
CA ILE A 34 -12.80 9.67 -26.95
C ILE A 34 -13.80 10.36 -26.00
N SER A 35 -14.85 10.98 -26.55
CA SER A 35 -15.90 11.64 -25.76
C SER A 35 -16.68 10.66 -24.90
N GLU A 36 -17.07 9.50 -25.46
CA GLU A 36 -17.79 8.46 -24.71
C GLU A 36 -16.92 7.86 -23.61
N ARG A 37 -15.64 7.60 -23.88
CA ARG A 37 -14.68 7.10 -22.87
C ARG A 37 -14.53 8.07 -21.71
N LYS A 38 -14.36 9.36 -22.01
CA LYS A 38 -14.27 10.42 -20.99
C LYS A 38 -15.53 10.46 -20.11
N LYS A 39 -16.72 10.46 -20.73
CA LYS A 39 -18.00 10.46 -20.01
C LYS A 39 -18.18 9.19 -19.17
N LEU A 40 -17.80 8.03 -19.70
CA LEU A 40 -17.93 6.76 -18.99
C LEU A 40 -16.98 6.70 -17.78
N GLN A 41 -15.71 7.08 -17.94
CA GLN A 41 -14.79 7.17 -16.80
C GLN A 41 -15.32 8.11 -15.73
N GLN A 42 -15.78 9.31 -16.11
CA GLN A 42 -16.34 10.27 -15.17
C GLN A 42 -17.56 9.70 -14.42
N ARG A 43 -18.51 9.10 -15.15
CA ARG A 43 -19.71 8.49 -14.55
C ARG A 43 -19.34 7.39 -13.57
N THR A 44 -18.44 6.49 -13.96
CA THR A 44 -17.97 5.40 -13.10
C THR A 44 -17.28 5.94 -11.84
N THR A 45 -16.48 7.01 -11.95
CA THR A 45 -15.87 7.65 -10.77
C THR A 45 -16.94 8.18 -9.81
N ILE A 46 -17.98 8.87 -10.31
CA ILE A 46 -19.06 9.38 -9.46
C ILE A 46 -19.81 8.23 -8.76
N GLU A 47 -20.17 7.18 -9.50
CA GLU A 47 -20.86 6.00 -8.94
C GLU A 47 -20.01 5.32 -7.85
N ASN A 48 -18.71 5.21 -8.05
CA ASN A 48 -17.78 4.59 -7.10
C ASN A 48 -17.58 5.47 -5.85
N PHE A 49 -17.49 6.80 -6.00
CA PHE A 49 -17.38 7.71 -4.86
C PHE A 49 -18.63 7.69 -3.96
N ASN A 50 -19.79 7.39 -4.52
CA ASN A 50 -21.04 7.34 -3.76
C ASN A 50 -21.20 6.07 -2.91
N SER A 51 -20.47 4.97 -3.21
CA SER A 51 -20.79 3.67 -2.61
C SER A 51 -19.62 2.69 -2.42
N LYS A 52 -18.50 2.88 -3.12
CA LYS A 52 -17.43 1.89 -3.22
C LYS A 52 -16.07 2.39 -2.75
N LEU A 53 -16.01 3.53 -2.05
CA LEU A 53 -14.74 4.06 -1.58
C LEU A 53 -14.01 3.02 -0.71
N THR A 54 -14.69 2.37 0.23
CA THR A 54 -14.09 1.38 1.15
C THR A 54 -13.84 -0.02 0.56
N HIS A 55 -14.21 -0.28 -0.70
CA HIS A 55 -14.19 -1.63 -1.26
C HIS A 55 -12.93 -1.87 -2.11
N GLY A 56 -12.19 -2.93 -1.78
CA GLY A 56 -11.15 -3.50 -2.64
C GLY A 56 -9.89 -2.64 -2.81
N GLY A 57 -9.39 -2.01 -1.75
CA GLY A 57 -8.21 -1.14 -1.88
C GLY A 57 -8.47 -0.07 -2.94
N SER A 58 -7.62 0.08 -3.97
CA SER A 58 -7.86 1.05 -5.05
C SER A 58 -8.58 0.49 -6.30
N ASP A 59 -9.17 -0.71 -6.23
CA ASP A 59 -9.78 -1.40 -7.37
C ASP A 59 -10.89 -0.58 -8.06
N HIS A 60 -11.66 0.18 -7.28
CA HIS A 60 -12.72 1.05 -7.79
C HIS A 60 -12.28 2.52 -7.96
N LEU A 61 -11.06 2.86 -7.55
CA LEU A 61 -10.51 4.21 -7.71
C LEU A 61 -9.74 4.37 -9.02
N VAL A 62 -9.01 3.33 -9.44
CA VAL A 62 -8.24 3.30 -10.69
C VAL A 62 -8.69 2.14 -11.55
N PHE A 63 -9.24 2.44 -12.72
CA PHE A 63 -9.82 1.45 -13.63
C PHE A 63 -9.57 1.81 -15.08
N ILE A 64 -9.58 0.81 -15.96
CA ILE A 64 -9.42 0.96 -17.40
C ILE A 64 -10.69 0.52 -18.11
N ILE A 65 -11.23 1.38 -18.97
CA ILE A 65 -12.42 1.08 -19.76
C ILE A 65 -12.06 0.24 -21.00
N SER A 66 -12.72 -0.92 -21.13
CA SER A 66 -12.62 -1.82 -22.28
C SER A 66 -11.18 -2.28 -22.59
N GLY A 67 -10.38 -2.48 -21.55
CA GLY A 67 -8.95 -2.73 -21.64
C GLY A 67 -8.53 -4.14 -22.06
N GLU A 68 -9.46 -5.07 -22.29
CA GLU A 68 -9.16 -6.49 -22.59
C GLU A 68 -8.11 -6.68 -23.70
N ARG A 69 -8.16 -5.82 -24.73
CA ARG A 69 -7.22 -5.83 -25.86
C ARG A 69 -5.77 -5.56 -25.46
N ILE A 70 -5.55 -4.86 -24.34
CA ILE A 70 -4.21 -4.52 -23.85
C ILE A 70 -3.76 -5.37 -22.67
N ALA A 71 -4.51 -6.38 -22.22
CA ALA A 71 -4.21 -7.16 -21.02
C ALA A 71 -2.84 -7.87 -21.03
N THR A 72 -2.21 -8.07 -22.19
CA THR A 72 -0.92 -8.77 -22.30
C THR A 72 0.25 -7.87 -22.72
N VAL A 73 -0.02 -6.59 -23.04
CA VAL A 73 0.96 -5.65 -23.60
C VAL A 73 2.11 -5.34 -22.62
N TRP A 74 1.84 -5.36 -21.32
CA TRP A 74 2.82 -5.11 -20.26
C TRP A 74 4.03 -6.03 -20.37
N LYS A 75 3.84 -7.29 -20.80
CA LYS A 75 4.92 -8.28 -20.97
C LYS A 75 5.97 -7.82 -21.96
N ASN A 76 5.53 -7.22 -23.06
CA ASN A 76 6.41 -6.70 -24.10
C ASN A 76 7.09 -5.40 -23.64
N LYS A 77 6.38 -4.55 -22.89
CA LYS A 77 6.95 -3.31 -22.36
C LYS A 77 8.07 -3.55 -21.35
N LEU A 78 7.98 -4.59 -20.51
CA LEU A 78 9.05 -4.96 -19.59
C LEU A 78 10.39 -5.25 -20.28
N LYS A 79 10.36 -5.75 -21.52
CA LYS A 79 11.55 -6.06 -22.32
C LYS A 79 12.12 -4.85 -23.06
N LYS A 80 11.35 -3.75 -23.18
CA LYS A 80 11.76 -2.55 -23.93
C LYS A 80 12.70 -1.68 -23.11
N SER A 81 13.74 -1.13 -23.72
CA SER A 81 14.61 -0.09 -23.15
C SER A 81 15.16 0.78 -24.28
N PRO A 82 15.29 2.11 -24.09
CA PRO A 82 14.90 2.91 -22.93
C PRO A 82 13.37 3.07 -22.80
N TRP A 83 12.88 3.41 -21.59
CA TRP A 83 11.48 3.80 -21.40
C TRP A 83 11.27 5.30 -21.54
N HIS A 84 10.20 5.66 -22.24
CA HIS A 84 9.64 7.01 -22.27
C HIS A 84 8.32 7.04 -21.50
N GLN A 85 7.81 8.22 -21.17
CA GLN A 85 6.53 8.40 -20.47
C GLN A 85 5.41 7.53 -21.05
N ASN A 86 5.26 7.53 -22.38
CA ASN A 86 4.21 6.76 -23.04
C ASN A 86 4.38 5.24 -22.88
N ASP A 87 5.62 4.75 -22.85
CA ASP A 87 5.90 3.33 -22.62
C ASP A 87 5.50 2.91 -21.20
N VAL A 88 5.81 3.75 -20.20
CA VAL A 88 5.42 3.53 -18.81
C VAL A 88 3.90 3.58 -18.64
N ARG A 89 3.23 4.55 -19.30
CA ARG A 89 1.77 4.65 -19.28
C ARG A 89 1.09 3.40 -19.83
N ILE A 90 1.50 2.94 -21.01
CA ILE A 90 0.98 1.71 -21.63
C ILE A 90 1.22 0.50 -20.72
N PHE A 91 2.42 0.40 -20.13
CA PHE A 91 2.74 -0.67 -19.19
C PHE A 91 1.78 -0.69 -18.02
N ILE A 92 1.53 0.45 -17.37
CA ILE A 92 0.64 0.55 -16.21
C ILE A 92 -0.81 0.30 -16.59
N SER A 93 -1.32 0.90 -17.67
CA SER A 93 -2.69 0.65 -18.14
C SER A 93 -2.93 -0.83 -18.44
N SER A 94 -1.96 -1.48 -19.10
CA SER A 94 -2.01 -2.92 -19.37
C SER A 94 -1.96 -3.76 -18.08
N ALA A 95 -1.10 -3.38 -17.13
CA ALA A 95 -0.96 -4.06 -15.85
C ALA A 95 -2.22 -3.91 -14.97
N LEU A 96 -2.88 -2.75 -14.99
CA LEU A 96 -4.17 -2.52 -14.32
C LEU A 96 -5.25 -3.49 -14.82
N VAL A 97 -5.39 -3.62 -16.15
CA VAL A 97 -6.32 -4.58 -16.75
C VAL A 97 -5.97 -6.01 -16.35
N THR A 98 -4.67 -6.33 -16.30
CA THR A 98 -4.20 -7.67 -15.91
C THR A 98 -4.52 -7.96 -14.45
N ALA A 99 -4.37 -6.98 -13.56
CA ALA A 99 -4.65 -7.14 -12.13
C ALA A 99 -6.13 -7.45 -11.86
N ASP A 100 -7.03 -7.00 -12.73
CA ASP A 100 -8.47 -7.31 -12.70
C ASP A 100 -8.81 -8.71 -13.27
N SER A 101 -7.81 -9.47 -13.73
CA SER A 101 -7.98 -10.77 -14.39
C SER A 101 -7.41 -11.94 -13.57
N GLN A 102 -7.62 -13.17 -14.01
CA GLN A 102 -7.12 -14.37 -13.32
C GLN A 102 -5.59 -14.56 -13.41
N ILE A 103 -4.88 -13.77 -14.21
CA ILE A 103 -3.43 -13.93 -14.45
C ILE A 103 -2.56 -12.96 -13.63
N THR A 104 -3.09 -12.34 -12.57
CA THR A 104 -2.37 -11.41 -11.69
C THR A 104 -1.11 -12.00 -11.07
N SER A 105 -1.10 -13.29 -10.74
CA SER A 105 0.10 -13.97 -10.21
C SER A 105 1.28 -13.93 -11.18
N GLU A 106 1.03 -13.98 -12.50
CA GLU A 106 2.11 -13.85 -13.49
C GLU A 106 2.68 -12.43 -13.50
N LEU A 107 1.83 -11.41 -13.43
CA LEU A 107 2.23 -10.00 -13.34
C LEU A 107 3.11 -9.77 -12.11
N VAL A 108 2.65 -10.22 -10.93
CA VAL A 108 3.40 -10.09 -9.67
C VAL A 108 4.73 -10.81 -9.74
N SER A 109 4.76 -12.03 -10.27
CA SER A 109 6.00 -12.79 -10.43
C SER A 109 7.01 -12.05 -11.33
N LYS A 110 6.56 -11.53 -12.48
CA LYS A 110 7.45 -10.83 -13.42
C LYS A 110 7.91 -9.48 -12.91
N LEU A 111 7.06 -8.73 -12.22
CA LEU A 111 7.43 -7.43 -11.64
C LEU A 111 8.35 -7.60 -10.42
N GLY A 112 8.10 -8.62 -9.59
CA GLY A 112 8.91 -8.92 -8.41
C GLY A 112 10.27 -9.56 -8.73
N ASN A 113 10.46 -10.12 -9.92
CA ASN A 113 11.72 -10.75 -10.34
C ASN A 113 12.86 -9.72 -10.45
N SER A 114 14.03 -10.07 -9.89
CA SER A 114 15.22 -9.23 -9.79
C SER A 114 15.86 -8.82 -11.11
N GLU A 115 15.67 -9.56 -12.20
CA GLU A 115 16.40 -9.33 -13.45
C GLU A 115 15.82 -8.14 -14.25
N ASN A 116 14.53 -8.20 -14.58
CA ASN A 116 13.89 -7.22 -15.45
C ASN A 116 12.82 -6.39 -14.73
N GLY A 117 11.92 -7.02 -13.96
CA GLY A 117 10.83 -6.32 -13.28
C GLY A 117 11.31 -5.30 -12.26
N GLN A 118 12.21 -5.70 -11.36
CA GLN A 118 12.79 -4.82 -10.35
C GLN A 118 13.61 -3.67 -10.95
N LYS A 119 14.35 -3.95 -12.03
CA LYS A 119 15.11 -2.91 -12.77
C LYS A 119 14.15 -1.88 -13.36
N LYS A 120 13.04 -2.32 -13.94
CA LYS A 120 12.00 -1.47 -14.51
C LYS A 120 11.24 -0.67 -13.45
N LEU A 121 10.94 -1.27 -12.31
CA LEU A 121 10.32 -0.56 -11.19
C LEU A 121 11.25 0.56 -10.69
N LYS A 122 12.54 0.28 -10.52
CA LYS A 122 13.55 1.30 -10.17
C LYS A 122 13.68 2.40 -11.23
N GLU A 123 13.59 2.06 -12.51
CA GLU A 123 13.58 3.04 -13.60
C GLU A 123 12.39 4.01 -13.47
N ILE A 124 11.19 3.52 -13.11
CA ILE A 124 10.02 4.37 -12.86
C ILE A 124 10.21 5.25 -11.62
N ILE A 125 10.68 4.66 -10.51
CA ILE A 125 10.88 5.35 -9.23
C ILE A 125 11.87 6.53 -9.38
N ASN A 126 12.90 6.35 -10.19
CA ASN A 126 13.93 7.37 -10.42
C ASN A 126 13.60 8.35 -11.55
N PHE A 127 12.46 8.18 -12.22
CA PHE A 127 12.08 9.02 -13.33
C PHE A 127 11.62 10.40 -12.82
N PRO A 128 12.04 11.51 -13.45
CA PRO A 128 11.51 12.82 -13.11
C PRO A 128 9.99 12.85 -13.28
N MET A 129 9.26 13.48 -12.36
CA MET A 129 7.79 13.61 -12.47
C MET A 129 7.31 15.05 -12.34
N SER A 130 6.14 15.33 -12.91
CA SER A 130 5.52 16.66 -12.87
C SER A 130 3.98 16.56 -12.94
N CYS A 131 3.29 17.51 -12.30
CA CYS A 131 1.86 17.74 -12.50
C CYS A 131 1.52 18.29 -13.90
N ASP A 132 2.51 18.89 -14.57
CA ASP A 132 2.37 19.50 -15.88
C ASP A 132 3.42 18.89 -16.82
N ALA A 133 3.44 17.55 -16.88
CA ALA A 133 4.36 16.81 -17.74
C ALA A 133 3.92 16.85 -19.21
N GLY A 134 2.63 17.03 -19.47
CA GLY A 134 2.05 16.89 -20.79
C GLY A 134 2.41 15.54 -21.42
N LEU A 135 2.82 15.58 -22.69
CA LEU A 135 3.27 14.40 -23.44
C LEU A 135 4.81 14.28 -23.51
N LYS A 136 5.56 15.00 -22.67
CA LYS A 136 7.03 14.97 -22.68
C LYS A 136 7.57 13.57 -22.42
N GLU A 137 8.52 13.12 -23.24
CA GLU A 137 9.00 11.74 -23.19
C GLU A 137 9.78 11.40 -21.90
N ARG A 138 10.53 12.35 -21.33
CA ARG A 138 11.47 12.14 -20.22
C ARG A 138 10.99 12.65 -18.86
N VAL A 139 9.70 12.95 -18.73
CA VAL A 139 9.07 13.33 -17.46
C VAL A 139 7.77 12.55 -17.32
N LEU A 140 7.55 11.89 -16.19
CA LEU A 140 6.29 11.20 -15.91
C LEU A 140 5.22 12.18 -15.48
N SER A 141 4.02 12.02 -16.03
CA SER A 141 2.84 12.68 -15.49
C SER A 141 2.50 12.09 -14.13
N PHE A 142 2.37 12.95 -13.12
CA PHE A 142 1.92 12.54 -11.81
C PHE A 142 0.50 11.96 -11.86
N GLN A 143 -0.41 12.63 -12.56
CA GLN A 143 -1.83 12.27 -12.64
C GLN A 143 -2.09 11.03 -13.50
N TYR A 144 -1.39 10.90 -14.63
CA TYR A 144 -1.72 9.90 -15.66
C TYR A 144 -0.75 8.71 -15.72
N VAL A 145 0.32 8.73 -14.90
CA VAL A 145 1.29 7.63 -14.83
C VAL A 145 1.56 7.23 -13.39
N VAL A 146 2.05 8.15 -12.55
CA VAL A 146 2.47 7.81 -11.18
C VAL A 146 1.28 7.45 -10.29
N LEU A 147 0.18 8.21 -10.34
CA LEU A 147 -1.03 7.90 -9.58
C LEU A 147 -1.62 6.52 -9.97
N PRO A 148 -1.80 6.19 -11.27
CA PRO A 148 -2.18 4.84 -11.69
C PRO A 148 -1.22 3.74 -11.23
N LEU A 149 0.10 4.00 -11.15
CA LEU A 149 1.06 3.04 -10.61
C LEU A 149 0.79 2.76 -9.13
N LEU A 150 0.61 3.81 -8.33
CA LEU A 150 0.28 3.64 -6.91
C LEU A 150 -1.04 2.89 -6.76
N GLY A 151 -2.04 3.26 -7.56
CA GLY A 151 -3.33 2.57 -7.63
C GLY A 151 -3.24 1.10 -8.03
N LEU A 152 -2.33 0.74 -8.94
CA LEU A 152 -2.04 -0.65 -9.31
C LEU A 152 -1.48 -1.43 -8.12
N LEU A 153 -0.55 -0.83 -7.38
CA LEU A 153 0.09 -1.48 -6.23
C LEU A 153 -0.91 -1.69 -5.09
N THR A 154 -1.86 -0.78 -4.89
CA THR A 154 -2.91 -0.89 -3.87
C THR A 154 -4.13 -1.72 -4.30
N ARG A 155 -4.06 -2.43 -5.44
CA ARG A 155 -5.12 -3.34 -5.85
C ARG A 155 -5.17 -4.58 -4.98
N THR A 156 -6.37 -5.04 -4.64
CA THR A 156 -6.57 -6.23 -3.80
C THR A 156 -5.91 -7.46 -4.40
N ALA A 157 -5.96 -7.60 -5.72
CA ALA A 157 -5.36 -8.73 -6.43
C ALA A 157 -3.81 -8.76 -6.32
N ILE A 158 -3.17 -7.59 -6.12
CA ILE A 158 -1.73 -7.46 -5.90
C ILE A 158 -1.40 -7.63 -4.43
N THR A 159 -2.08 -6.92 -3.54
CA THR A 159 -1.82 -6.95 -2.10
C THR A 159 -2.11 -8.33 -1.49
N ASN A 160 -3.17 -9.01 -1.93
CA ASN A 160 -3.53 -10.35 -1.46
C ASN A 160 -2.95 -11.47 -2.33
N CYS A 161 -1.99 -11.16 -3.22
CA CYS A 161 -1.38 -12.17 -4.06
C CYS A 161 -0.63 -13.22 -3.21
N THR A 162 -0.82 -14.50 -3.53
CA THR A 162 -0.19 -15.63 -2.83
C THR A 162 1.34 -15.66 -2.97
N LEU A 163 1.90 -14.93 -3.95
CA LEU A 163 3.34 -14.83 -4.18
C LEU A 163 4.00 -13.80 -3.25
N GLY A 164 3.83 -13.96 -1.94
CA GLY A 164 4.25 -13.00 -0.91
C GLY A 164 5.69 -12.49 -1.08
N LYS A 165 6.66 -13.38 -1.35
CA LYS A 165 8.07 -12.98 -1.59
C LYS A 165 8.24 -11.96 -2.71
N HIS A 166 7.50 -12.12 -3.82
CA HIS A 166 7.58 -11.20 -4.95
C HIS A 166 6.92 -9.86 -4.61
N VAL A 167 5.76 -9.90 -3.94
CA VAL A 167 5.07 -8.71 -3.45
C VAL A 167 5.96 -7.93 -2.49
N ASP A 168 6.53 -8.58 -1.48
CA ASP A 168 7.41 -7.93 -0.51
C ASP A 168 8.66 -7.34 -1.17
N THR A 169 9.20 -8.00 -2.20
CA THR A 169 10.33 -7.45 -2.97
C THR A 169 9.93 -6.16 -3.72
N ILE A 170 8.70 -6.08 -4.26
CA ILE A 170 8.19 -4.86 -4.92
C ILE A 170 8.10 -3.72 -3.91
N TYR A 171 7.45 -3.93 -2.77
CA TYR A 171 7.30 -2.88 -1.74
C TYR A 171 8.63 -2.48 -1.12
N LYS A 172 9.53 -3.44 -0.83
CA LYS A 172 10.88 -3.14 -0.32
C LYS A 172 11.69 -2.28 -1.29
N THR A 173 11.54 -2.47 -2.60
CA THR A 173 12.21 -1.63 -3.60
C THR A 173 11.72 -0.18 -3.55
N ILE A 174 10.41 0.04 -3.36
CA ILE A 174 9.86 1.39 -3.22
C ILE A 174 10.26 2.01 -1.89
N TYR A 175 10.18 1.25 -0.79
CA TYR A 175 10.57 1.70 0.54
C TYR A 175 12.05 2.12 0.62
N LYS A 176 12.96 1.40 -0.06
CA LYS A 176 14.37 1.82 -0.18
C LYS A 176 14.56 3.18 -0.86
N ASN A 177 13.54 3.68 -1.55
CA ASN A 177 13.52 4.99 -2.22
C ASN A 177 12.44 5.90 -1.62
N LEU A 178 12.06 5.69 -0.35
CA LEU A 178 10.97 6.42 0.31
C LEU A 178 11.17 7.94 0.25
N ASP A 179 12.36 8.42 0.60
CA ASP A 179 12.71 9.84 0.57
C ASP A 179 12.69 10.41 -0.86
N SER A 180 13.39 9.77 -1.80
CA SER A 180 13.52 10.28 -3.16
C SER A 180 12.20 10.22 -3.94
N PHE A 181 11.44 9.13 -3.82
CA PHE A 181 10.23 8.90 -4.61
C PHE A 181 8.96 9.38 -3.93
N LEU A 182 8.69 8.99 -2.69
CA LEU A 182 7.45 9.39 -2.03
C LEU A 182 7.54 10.80 -1.46
N TYR A 183 8.54 11.08 -0.63
CA TYR A 183 8.61 12.38 0.07
C TYR A 183 8.94 13.54 -0.89
N LYS A 184 10.07 13.48 -1.58
CA LYS A 184 10.56 14.59 -2.43
C LYS A 184 9.77 14.78 -3.72
N ASN A 185 9.13 13.72 -4.22
CA ASN A 185 8.43 13.73 -5.50
C ASN A 185 6.91 13.60 -5.34
N VAL A 186 6.37 12.46 -4.91
CA VAL A 186 4.90 12.25 -4.83
C VAL A 186 4.21 13.27 -3.93
N MET A 187 4.72 13.50 -2.70
CA MET A 187 4.12 14.45 -1.77
C MET A 187 4.21 15.90 -2.27
N LYS A 188 5.35 16.27 -2.90
CA LYS A 188 5.51 17.58 -3.54
C LYS A 188 4.53 17.81 -4.68
N MET A 189 4.25 16.78 -5.49
CA MET A 189 3.26 16.87 -6.55
C MET A 189 1.85 16.99 -5.97
N LEU A 190 1.50 16.21 -4.95
CA LEU A 190 0.22 16.33 -4.24
C LEU A 190 0.04 17.74 -3.67
N GLU A 191 1.05 18.27 -2.98
CA GLU A 191 1.04 19.63 -2.44
C GLU A 191 0.78 20.66 -3.55
N THR A 192 1.47 20.53 -4.69
CA THR A 192 1.28 21.42 -5.85
C THR A 192 -0.18 21.42 -6.34
N LEU A 193 -0.81 20.24 -6.42
CA LEU A 193 -2.22 20.11 -6.82
C LEU A 193 -3.17 20.73 -5.79
N VAL A 194 -2.91 20.52 -4.49
CA VAL A 194 -3.69 21.10 -3.38
C VAL A 194 -3.58 22.62 -3.38
N GLN A 195 -2.37 23.17 -3.49
CA GLN A 195 -2.13 24.61 -3.50
C GLN A 195 -2.82 25.32 -4.66
N ARG A 196 -2.83 24.71 -5.85
CA ARG A 196 -3.46 25.29 -7.05
C ARG A 196 -4.95 24.94 -7.19
N ASN A 197 -5.50 24.14 -6.26
CA ASN A 197 -6.88 23.63 -6.28
C ASN A 197 -7.31 23.08 -7.66
N SER A 198 -6.42 22.34 -8.32
CA SER A 198 -6.69 21.81 -9.66
C SER A 198 -5.81 20.62 -10.00
N ILE A 199 -6.42 19.58 -10.57
CA ILE A 199 -5.75 18.37 -11.05
C ILE A 199 -5.36 18.43 -12.54
N VAL A 200 -5.75 19.49 -13.24
CA VAL A 200 -5.57 19.64 -14.70
C VAL A 200 -4.10 19.80 -15.04
N ASP A 201 -3.60 18.99 -15.98
CA ASP A 201 -2.28 19.21 -16.60
C ASP A 201 -2.38 20.40 -17.58
N LYS A 202 -1.52 21.40 -17.41
CA LYS A 202 -1.54 22.63 -18.23
C LYS A 202 -1.05 22.43 -19.67
N TYR A 203 -0.34 21.35 -19.96
CA TYR A 203 0.29 21.12 -21.27
C TYR A 203 -0.38 20.02 -22.09
N VAL A 204 -1.40 19.33 -21.57
CA VAL A 204 -2.14 18.34 -22.34
C VAL A 204 -3.63 18.34 -21.96
N SER A 205 -4.50 18.36 -22.97
CA SER A 205 -5.92 18.14 -22.76
C SER A 205 -6.22 16.65 -22.65
N ILE A 206 -7.31 16.28 -21.97
CA ILE A 206 -7.76 14.88 -21.87
C ILE A 206 -7.98 14.27 -23.25
N ASP A 207 -8.50 15.04 -24.22
CA ASP A 207 -8.74 14.54 -25.57
C ASP A 207 -7.42 14.26 -26.31
N ALA A 208 -6.41 15.12 -26.15
CA ALA A 208 -5.07 14.89 -26.70
C ALA A 208 -4.36 13.69 -26.03
N LEU A 209 -4.55 13.52 -24.72
CA LEU A 209 -4.05 12.38 -23.95
C LEU A 209 -4.64 11.07 -24.47
N LEU A 210 -5.97 10.98 -24.59
CA LEU A 210 -6.68 9.78 -25.08
C LEU A 210 -6.43 9.51 -26.56
N SER A 211 -6.13 10.54 -27.36
CA SER A 211 -5.71 10.38 -28.76
C SER A 211 -4.35 9.69 -28.87
N HIS A 212 -3.44 9.93 -27.91
CA HIS A 212 -2.13 9.28 -27.87
C HIS A 212 -2.17 7.90 -27.20
N GLU A 213 -2.95 7.76 -26.12
CA GLU A 213 -3.12 6.49 -25.40
C GLU A 213 -4.55 6.33 -24.92
N LEU A 214 -5.32 5.52 -25.67
CA LEU A 214 -6.76 5.34 -25.51
C LEU A 214 -7.17 4.76 -24.15
N TYR A 215 -6.28 4.00 -23.52
CA TYR A 215 -6.51 3.32 -22.25
C TYR A 215 -5.89 4.07 -21.07
N SER A 216 -5.73 5.39 -21.18
CA SER A 216 -5.29 6.22 -20.06
C SER A 216 -6.40 6.37 -19.02
N PHE A 217 -6.06 6.19 -17.75
CA PHE A 217 -6.92 6.55 -16.62
C PHE A 217 -6.99 8.07 -16.46
N ILE A 218 -8.18 8.60 -16.15
CA ILE A 218 -8.42 10.03 -15.96
C ILE A 218 -8.95 10.24 -14.53
N PRO A 219 -8.13 10.78 -13.61
CA PRO A 219 -8.64 11.17 -12.30
C PRO A 219 -9.63 12.33 -12.45
N SER A 220 -10.78 12.22 -11.77
CA SER A 220 -11.85 13.24 -11.82
C SER A 220 -11.96 14.08 -10.54
N SER A 221 -11.21 13.75 -9.49
CA SER A 221 -11.20 14.47 -8.21
C SER A 221 -9.83 14.40 -7.54
N LEU A 222 -9.48 15.45 -6.80
CA LEU A 222 -8.30 15.44 -5.94
C LEU A 222 -8.43 14.40 -4.82
N GLY A 223 -9.65 14.05 -4.42
CA GLY A 223 -9.90 13.00 -3.44
C GLY A 223 -9.36 11.62 -3.87
N THR A 224 -9.32 11.35 -5.18
CA THR A 224 -8.72 10.10 -5.71
C THR A 224 -7.23 10.00 -5.37
N PHE A 225 -6.51 11.13 -5.37
CA PHE A 225 -5.09 11.17 -5.04
C PHE A 225 -4.85 10.85 -3.57
N PHE A 226 -5.61 11.50 -2.68
CA PHE A 226 -5.51 11.27 -1.25
C PHE A 226 -5.73 9.80 -0.87
N LEU A 227 -6.83 9.19 -1.32
CA LEU A 227 -7.12 7.79 -0.97
C LEU A 227 -6.08 6.82 -1.52
N ILE A 228 -5.61 7.00 -2.76
CA ILE A 228 -4.59 6.11 -3.32
C ILE A 228 -3.28 6.22 -2.54
N ILE A 229 -2.87 7.44 -2.18
CA ILE A 229 -1.62 7.67 -1.44
C ILE A 229 -1.74 7.12 -0.02
N VAL A 230 -2.83 7.42 0.71
CA VAL A 230 -3.06 6.89 2.06
C VAL A 230 -3.05 5.36 2.05
N ARG A 231 -3.82 4.71 1.15
CA ARG A 231 -3.83 3.24 1.04
C ARG A 231 -2.46 2.66 0.72
N PHE A 232 -1.67 3.35 -0.09
CA PHE A 232 -0.33 2.91 -0.41
C PHE A 232 0.61 2.97 0.80
N LEU A 233 0.51 4.03 1.61
CA LEU A 233 1.28 4.16 2.85
C LEU A 233 0.85 3.12 3.90
N ALA A 234 -0.45 2.90 4.07
CA ALA A 234 -0.98 1.85 4.94
C ALA A 234 -0.43 0.48 4.53
N GLU A 235 -0.39 0.18 3.23
CA GLU A 235 0.15 -1.08 2.73
C GLU A 235 1.67 -1.20 2.90
N LEU A 236 2.43 -0.10 2.84
CA LEU A 236 3.86 -0.09 3.17
C LEU A 236 4.08 -0.41 4.65
N LEU A 237 3.37 0.28 5.55
CA LEU A 237 3.45 0.07 7.00
C LEU A 237 3.04 -1.34 7.40
N ARG A 238 1.99 -1.88 6.79
CA ARG A 238 1.51 -3.25 7.04
C ARG A 238 2.56 -4.31 6.68
N ARG A 239 3.42 -4.05 5.68
CA ARG A 239 4.40 -5.03 5.17
C ARG A 239 5.79 -4.85 5.73
N ILE A 240 6.17 -3.63 6.07
CA ILE A 240 7.54 -3.26 6.43
C ILE A 240 7.48 -2.72 7.84
N LYS A 241 7.82 -3.58 8.81
CA LYS A 241 7.76 -3.24 10.24
C LYS A 241 8.63 -2.04 10.58
N GLU A 242 9.77 -1.91 9.90
CA GLU A 242 10.72 -0.81 10.10
C GLU A 242 10.14 0.54 9.64
N ALA A 243 9.07 0.55 8.83
CA ALA A 243 8.49 1.77 8.30
C ALA A 243 7.80 2.63 9.37
N SER A 244 7.34 2.05 10.48
CA SER A 244 6.75 2.82 11.58
C SER A 244 7.78 3.65 12.34
N ALA A 245 9.03 3.18 12.39
CA ALA A 245 10.17 3.86 13.01
C ALA A 245 10.83 4.89 12.07
N ASP A 246 10.55 4.82 10.77
CA ASP A 246 11.24 5.64 9.77
C ASP A 246 10.80 7.11 9.85
N GLU A 247 11.74 8.00 10.17
CA GLU A 247 11.48 9.45 10.26
C GLU A 247 10.89 10.03 8.97
N ILE A 248 11.28 9.53 7.80
CA ILE A 248 10.75 9.99 6.51
C ILE A 248 9.31 9.53 6.37
N MET A 249 8.96 8.31 6.80
CA MET A 249 7.57 7.85 6.83
C MET A 249 6.72 8.76 7.73
N GLN A 250 7.21 9.08 8.93
CA GLN A 250 6.51 9.98 9.85
C GLN A 250 6.32 11.38 9.25
N LYS A 251 7.35 11.94 8.59
CA LYS A 251 7.25 13.21 7.85
C LYS A 251 6.23 13.16 6.71
N ILE A 252 6.17 12.06 5.97
CA ILE A 252 5.17 11.86 4.90
C ILE A 252 3.76 11.87 5.51
N THR A 253 3.52 11.10 6.58
CA THR A 253 2.22 11.02 7.24
C THR A 253 1.78 12.36 7.83
N LEU A 254 2.71 13.12 8.44
CA LEU A 254 2.45 14.47 8.92
C LEU A 254 2.04 15.41 7.78
N ASN A 255 2.81 15.46 6.70
CA ASN A 255 2.50 16.29 5.53
C ASN A 255 1.15 15.90 4.92
N LEU A 256 0.81 14.61 4.89
CA LEU A 256 -0.46 14.13 4.35
C LEU A 256 -1.66 14.58 5.21
N ARG A 257 -1.51 14.62 6.54
CA ARG A 257 -2.51 15.18 7.46
C ARG A 257 -2.71 16.68 7.26
N GLU A 258 -1.62 17.42 7.14
CA GLU A 258 -1.69 18.87 6.87
C GLU A 258 -2.37 19.17 5.54
N LEU A 259 -1.99 18.44 4.47
CA LEU A 259 -2.60 18.58 3.16
C LEU A 259 -4.08 18.18 3.16
N THR A 260 -4.45 17.14 3.90
CA THR A 260 -5.85 16.71 4.06
C THR A 260 -6.68 17.79 4.75
N THR A 261 -6.14 18.38 5.83
CA THR A 261 -6.79 19.48 6.56
C THR A 261 -6.96 20.70 5.67
N LYS A 262 -5.90 21.09 4.94
CA LYS A 262 -5.93 22.20 4.00
C LYS A 262 -6.94 21.97 2.87
N TYR A 263 -6.99 20.76 2.33
CA TYR A 263 -7.93 20.40 1.29
C TYR A 263 -9.38 20.43 1.79
N HIS A 264 -9.64 19.87 2.98
CA HIS A 264 -10.96 19.93 3.62
C HIS A 264 -11.43 21.37 3.85
N GLN A 265 -10.56 22.26 4.35
CA GLN A 265 -10.89 23.67 4.51
C GLN A 265 -11.20 24.35 3.17
N THR A 266 -10.35 24.11 2.16
CA THR A 266 -10.50 24.72 0.83
C THR A 266 -11.79 24.28 0.17
N ILE A 267 -12.11 22.99 0.20
CA ILE A 267 -13.32 22.46 -0.43
C ILE A 267 -14.58 22.89 0.30
N GLU A 268 -14.58 23.02 1.64
CA GLU A 268 -15.74 23.55 2.36
C GLU A 268 -16.00 25.02 2.07
N GLN A 269 -14.94 25.81 1.84
CA GLN A 269 -15.08 27.23 1.48
C GLN A 269 -15.44 27.44 0.00
N GLN A 270 -14.96 26.56 -0.89
CA GLN A 270 -15.01 26.76 -2.33
C GLN A 270 -15.74 25.64 -3.09
N TRP A 271 -16.60 24.86 -2.45
CA TRP A 271 -17.30 23.74 -3.10
C TRP A 271 -18.09 24.16 -4.34
N SER A 272 -18.64 25.38 -4.35
CA SER A 272 -19.38 25.94 -5.49
C SER A 272 -18.51 26.18 -6.74
N SER A 273 -17.18 26.19 -6.59
CA SER A 273 -16.22 26.28 -7.69
C SER A 273 -15.83 24.92 -8.28
N LEU A 274 -16.22 23.82 -7.63
CA LEU A 274 -15.96 22.48 -8.15
C LEU A 274 -16.73 22.29 -9.46
N SER A 275 -16.10 21.57 -10.39
CA SER A 275 -16.79 21.14 -11.59
C SER A 275 -17.99 20.29 -11.20
N SER A 276 -19.10 20.41 -11.94
CA SER A 276 -20.24 19.49 -11.82
C SER A 276 -19.85 18.03 -12.08
N THR A 277 -18.67 17.82 -12.67
CA THR A 277 -18.07 16.52 -12.94
C THR A 277 -17.26 15.96 -11.79
N ASP A 278 -16.95 16.74 -10.75
CA ASP A 278 -16.23 16.28 -9.56
C ASP A 278 -17.21 15.55 -8.63
N PRO A 279 -16.97 14.28 -8.25
CA PRO A 279 -17.82 13.54 -7.32
C PRO A 279 -18.03 14.25 -5.98
N LEU A 280 -17.06 15.06 -5.52
CA LEU A 280 -17.12 15.75 -4.23
C LEU A 280 -17.96 17.04 -4.26
N ASN A 281 -18.55 17.39 -5.40
CA ASN A 281 -19.54 18.46 -5.48
C ASN A 281 -20.85 18.08 -4.76
N ASN A 282 -21.13 16.78 -4.57
CA ASN A 282 -22.25 16.32 -3.75
C ASN A 282 -21.88 16.33 -2.26
N SER A 283 -22.73 16.96 -1.42
CA SER A 283 -22.48 17.11 0.02
C SER A 283 -22.42 15.78 0.79
N GLU A 284 -23.28 14.82 0.47
CA GLU A 284 -23.30 13.50 1.10
C GLU A 284 -22.06 12.69 0.71
N THR A 285 -21.73 12.67 -0.58
CA THR A 285 -20.51 12.03 -1.11
C THR A 285 -19.25 12.64 -0.49
N ARG A 286 -19.22 13.97 -0.34
CA ARG A 286 -18.10 14.68 0.29
C ARG A 286 -17.94 14.31 1.76
N LYS A 287 -19.04 14.26 2.54
CA LYS A 287 -18.99 13.80 3.94
C LYS A 287 -18.49 12.35 4.03
N TYR A 288 -19.06 11.45 3.23
CA TYR A 288 -18.66 10.05 3.19
C TYR A 288 -17.17 9.89 2.84
N PHE A 289 -16.69 10.65 1.85
CA PHE A 289 -15.29 10.69 1.46
C PHE A 289 -14.37 11.12 2.62
N PHE A 290 -14.65 12.26 3.27
CA PHE A 290 -13.77 12.74 4.34
C PHE A 290 -13.81 11.87 5.60
N THR A 291 -14.95 11.26 5.92
CA THR A 291 -15.00 10.23 6.97
C THR A 291 -14.13 9.04 6.61
N THR A 292 -14.23 8.54 5.37
CA THR A 292 -13.40 7.41 4.90
C THR A 292 -11.92 7.74 4.93
N LEU A 293 -11.54 8.90 4.38
CA LEU A 293 -10.14 9.35 4.34
C LEU A 293 -9.56 9.53 5.74
N ARG A 294 -10.33 10.10 6.68
CA ARG A 294 -9.90 10.26 8.06
C ARG A 294 -9.65 8.91 8.72
N ASN A 295 -10.58 7.96 8.60
CA ASN A 295 -10.42 6.63 9.17
C ASN A 295 -9.14 5.94 8.67
N GLU A 296 -8.84 6.03 7.36
CA GLU A 296 -7.62 5.43 6.80
C GLU A 296 -6.32 6.12 7.26
N ILE A 297 -6.36 7.42 7.54
CA ILE A 297 -5.23 8.14 8.14
C ILE A 297 -5.07 7.75 9.62
N ASP A 298 -6.18 7.68 10.36
CA ASP A 298 -6.17 7.29 11.77
C ASP A 298 -5.63 5.86 11.96
N GLU A 299 -5.92 4.94 11.02
CA GLU A 299 -5.35 3.59 10.99
C GLU A 299 -3.82 3.61 10.82
N ILE A 300 -3.29 4.46 9.93
CA ILE A 300 -1.85 4.65 9.75
C ILE A 300 -1.21 5.19 11.04
N ASP A 301 -1.85 6.18 11.64
CA ASP A 301 -1.37 6.82 12.86
C ASP A 301 -1.34 5.84 14.03
N ALA A 302 -2.37 5.00 14.16
CA ALA A 302 -2.42 3.96 15.18
C ALA A 302 -1.24 2.97 15.06
N VAL A 303 -0.87 2.57 13.84
CA VAL A 303 0.28 1.67 13.60
C VAL A 303 1.61 2.33 14.01
N ILE A 304 1.77 3.63 13.72
CA ILE A 304 2.98 4.39 14.09
C ILE A 304 3.04 4.59 15.61
N GLU A 305 1.93 4.96 16.23
CA GLU A 305 1.81 5.16 17.69
C GLU A 305 2.06 3.86 18.47
N GLU A 306 1.47 2.74 18.03
CA GLU A 306 1.65 1.42 18.65
C GLU A 306 3.14 1.03 18.67
N PHE A 307 3.86 1.27 17.58
CA PHE A 307 5.29 1.02 17.52
C PHE A 307 6.08 1.91 18.51
N ASN A 308 5.81 3.22 18.51
CA ASN A 308 6.50 4.17 19.41
C ASN A 308 6.24 3.84 20.89
N ASN A 309 5.02 3.42 21.24
CA ASN A 309 4.69 3.04 22.61
C ASN A 309 5.36 1.72 23.00
N ASN A 310 5.47 0.75 22.09
CA ASN A 310 6.23 -0.47 22.33
C ASN A 310 7.72 -0.17 22.55
N GLU A 311 8.33 0.72 21.76
CA GLU A 311 9.72 1.13 21.98
C GLU A 311 9.91 1.85 23.32
N ARG A 312 8.99 2.76 23.70
CA ARG A 312 9.03 3.41 25.02
C ARG A 312 8.89 2.42 26.17
N ASN A 313 7.93 1.50 26.10
CA ASN A 313 7.74 0.48 27.15
C ASN A 313 8.97 -0.42 27.30
N ILE A 314 9.61 -0.77 26.17
CA ILE A 314 10.86 -1.52 26.16
C ILE A 314 11.98 -0.68 26.80
N SER A 315 12.12 0.59 26.42
CA SER A 315 13.10 1.51 27.01
C SER A 315 12.88 1.73 28.51
N GLU A 316 11.63 1.89 28.96
CA GLU A 316 11.27 2.05 30.37
C GLU A 316 11.53 0.77 31.17
N THR A 317 11.26 -0.41 30.59
CA THR A 317 11.61 -1.69 31.21
C THR A 317 13.13 -1.87 31.32
N TYR A 318 13.88 -1.39 30.32
CA TYR A 318 15.35 -1.37 30.38
C TYR A 318 15.89 -0.30 31.32
N ASP A 319 15.27 0.87 31.44
CA ASP A 319 15.69 1.91 32.40
C ASP A 319 15.34 1.53 33.84
N ILE A 320 14.27 0.77 34.08
CA ILE A 320 13.99 0.17 35.41
C ILE A 320 15.05 -0.91 35.77
N THR A 321 15.63 -1.59 34.78
CA THR A 321 16.77 -2.52 34.98
C THR A 321 18.13 -1.84 34.88
N ASN A 322 18.15 -0.53 34.66
CA ASN A 322 19.36 0.27 34.42
C ASN A 322 19.36 1.54 35.30
N GLU A 323 18.58 1.55 36.38
CA GLU A 323 19.09 2.13 37.62
C GLU A 323 20.35 1.34 37.93
N SER A 324 21.48 1.91 37.50
CA SER A 324 22.78 1.60 38.06
C SER A 324 22.63 1.62 39.56
N SER A 325 22.52 0.44 40.17
CA SER A 325 23.21 0.28 41.43
C SER A 325 24.65 0.69 41.12
N ASP A 326 25.12 1.74 41.78
CA ASP A 326 26.56 2.03 41.93
C ASP A 326 27.25 0.92 42.76
N ASP A 327 26.68 -0.29 42.79
CA ASP A 327 27.14 -1.43 43.54
C ASP A 327 27.81 -2.39 42.54
N ASP A 328 29.13 -2.27 42.44
CA ASP A 328 30.05 -3.33 41.99
C ASP A 328 29.97 -4.59 42.87
N GLU A 329 28.80 -4.90 43.46
CA GLU A 329 28.59 -6.05 44.33
C GLU A 329 27.83 -7.14 43.59
N LYS A 330 28.53 -8.26 43.42
CA LYS A 330 28.02 -9.57 43.05
C LYS A 330 26.61 -9.80 43.65
N GLU A 331 25.56 -9.90 42.83
CA GLU A 331 24.16 -9.87 43.32
C GLU A 331 23.76 -11.17 44.03
N HIS A 332 24.34 -12.30 43.61
CA HIS A 332 24.29 -13.59 44.30
C HIS A 332 25.62 -14.32 44.21
N ASP A 333 25.82 -15.29 45.10
CA ASP A 333 27.00 -16.17 45.12
C ASP A 333 27.33 -16.87 43.78
N ASN A 334 26.37 -17.00 42.86
CA ASN A 334 26.52 -17.61 41.54
C ASN A 334 26.84 -16.62 40.39
N ASP A 335 26.96 -15.32 40.66
CA ASP A 335 27.27 -14.31 39.64
C ASP A 335 28.76 -14.20 39.33
N PHE A 336 29.23 -15.04 38.42
CA PHE A 336 30.60 -14.95 37.92
C PHE A 336 30.66 -14.23 36.58
N GLU A 337 31.73 -13.48 36.33
CA GLU A 337 32.01 -12.89 35.02
C GLU A 337 32.26 -13.95 33.95
N ASN A 338 32.79 -15.10 34.36
CA ASN A 338 33.10 -16.19 33.48
C ASN A 338 32.02 -17.28 33.57
N ILE A 339 31.33 -17.53 32.46
CA ILE A 339 30.29 -18.56 32.34
C ILE A 339 30.72 -19.95 32.83
N SER A 340 32.01 -20.32 32.72
CA SER A 340 32.48 -21.63 33.17
C SER A 340 32.46 -21.79 34.70
N GLU A 341 32.31 -20.69 35.42
CA GLU A 341 32.28 -20.64 36.89
C GLU A 341 30.84 -20.57 37.42
N ILE A 342 29.86 -20.33 36.54
CA ILE A 342 28.43 -20.29 36.89
C ILE A 342 27.92 -21.73 37.06
N SER A 343 27.34 -22.02 38.23
CA SER A 343 26.65 -23.27 38.53
C SER A 343 25.35 -23.34 37.74
N ILE A 344 25.12 -24.49 37.09
CA ILE A 344 23.86 -24.78 36.38
C ILE A 344 22.70 -25.00 37.37
N ILE A 345 23.01 -25.49 38.58
CA ILE A 345 22.01 -25.69 39.62
C ILE A 345 21.89 -24.38 40.39
N PRO A 346 20.66 -23.82 40.51
CA PRO A 346 20.45 -22.58 41.25
C PRO A 346 20.92 -22.70 42.70
N THR A 347 21.56 -21.65 43.21
CA THR A 347 21.97 -21.56 44.61
C THR A 347 20.79 -21.18 45.50
N GLU A 348 20.96 -21.31 46.81
CA GLU A 348 19.91 -20.93 47.77
C GLU A 348 19.61 -19.43 47.70
N GLU A 349 20.63 -18.60 47.44
CA GLU A 349 20.47 -17.16 47.23
C GLU A 349 19.69 -16.84 45.94
N GLU A 350 19.96 -17.54 44.83
CA GLU A 350 19.19 -17.39 43.58
C GLU A 350 17.72 -17.83 43.74
N ILE A 351 17.47 -18.92 44.50
CA ILE A 351 16.11 -19.45 44.72
C ILE A 351 15.27 -18.52 45.61
N LEU A 352 15.91 -17.88 46.59
CA LEU A 352 15.27 -16.97 47.53
C LEU A 352 15.28 -15.50 47.06
N CYS A 353 15.85 -15.24 45.87
CA CYS A 353 15.92 -13.90 45.31
C CYS A 353 14.52 -13.42 44.92
N ASP A 354 14.10 -12.28 45.49
CA ASP A 354 12.82 -11.63 45.18
C ASP A 354 12.87 -10.80 43.88
N ARG A 355 14.04 -10.69 43.23
CA ARG A 355 14.21 -9.96 41.97
C ARG A 355 13.71 -10.81 40.78
N PRO A 356 13.06 -10.18 39.77
CA PRO A 356 12.63 -10.88 38.58
C PRO A 356 13.85 -11.33 37.74
N PRO A 357 13.83 -12.55 37.16
CA PRO A 357 14.95 -13.06 36.38
C PRO A 357 15.23 -12.21 35.13
N TYR A 358 16.51 -11.97 34.83
CA TYR A 358 16.94 -11.30 33.61
C TYR A 358 16.62 -12.14 32.36
N LEU A 359 15.83 -11.57 31.44
CA LEU A 359 15.48 -12.20 30.17
C LEU A 359 16.41 -11.68 29.05
N PRO A 360 17.27 -12.53 28.47
CA PRO A 360 18.23 -12.10 27.46
C PRO A 360 17.54 -11.60 26.17
N SER A 361 17.89 -10.38 25.76
CA SER A 361 17.45 -9.80 24.49
C SER A 361 18.36 -10.21 23.33
N LEU A 362 17.76 -10.52 22.17
CA LEU A 362 18.51 -10.83 20.95
C LEU A 362 19.37 -9.64 20.47
N PHE A 363 18.98 -8.42 20.82
CA PHE A 363 19.59 -7.17 20.37
C PHE A 363 20.38 -6.44 21.46
N ASP A 364 20.81 -7.15 22.52
CA ASP A 364 21.63 -6.52 23.55
C ASP A 364 23.01 -6.10 23.00
N GLU A 365 23.16 -4.80 22.78
CA GLU A 365 24.37 -4.11 22.31
C GLU A 365 25.40 -3.87 23.43
N ARG A 366 25.03 -4.06 24.71
CA ARG A 366 25.91 -3.83 25.86
C ARG A 366 26.76 -5.04 26.23
N HIS A 367 26.48 -6.18 25.62
CA HIS A 367 27.17 -7.41 25.93
C HIS A 367 28.62 -7.40 25.40
N SER A 368 29.57 -7.54 26.33
CA SER A 368 31.03 -7.45 26.14
C SER A 368 31.62 -8.46 25.14
N LEU A 369 30.90 -9.55 24.83
CA LEU A 369 31.38 -10.59 23.91
C LEU A 369 31.08 -10.24 22.44
N PRO A 370 32.02 -10.53 21.52
CA PRO A 370 31.80 -10.39 20.09
C PRO A 370 30.72 -11.36 19.60
N ASN A 371 30.00 -10.96 18.55
CA ASN A 371 28.90 -11.76 17.98
C ASN A 371 29.40 -13.15 17.55
N GLY A 372 28.83 -14.21 18.14
CA GLY A 372 29.23 -15.60 17.91
C GLY A 372 28.60 -16.57 18.91
N ALA A 373 29.00 -17.84 18.85
CA ALA A 373 28.46 -18.89 19.73
C ALA A 373 28.70 -18.61 21.22
N ALA A 374 29.85 -18.01 21.57
CA ALA A 374 30.16 -17.63 22.94
C ALA A 374 29.14 -16.63 23.52
N LYS A 375 28.78 -15.59 22.75
CA LYS A 375 27.76 -14.60 23.14
C LYS A 375 26.36 -15.20 23.30
N LEU A 376 26.01 -16.19 22.48
CA LEU A 376 24.72 -16.87 22.59
C LEU A 376 24.63 -17.77 23.82
N LEU A 377 25.73 -18.45 24.14
CA LEU A 377 25.84 -19.27 25.35
C LEU A 377 25.81 -18.38 26.58
N ASP A 378 26.62 -17.31 26.62
CA ASP A 378 26.67 -16.39 27.76
C ASP A 378 25.28 -15.82 28.12
N ARG A 379 24.52 -15.38 27.11
CA ARG A 379 23.12 -14.95 27.25
C ARG A 379 22.20 -16.00 27.88
N GLN A 380 22.41 -17.29 27.61
CA GLN A 380 21.54 -18.36 28.14
C GLN A 380 21.79 -18.67 29.62
N PHE A 381 22.97 -18.36 30.16
CA PHE A 381 23.32 -18.67 31.55
C PHE A 381 23.20 -17.46 32.48
N LEU A 382 23.01 -16.25 31.96
CA LEU A 382 22.78 -15.02 32.73
C LEU A 382 21.31 -14.81 33.17
N LEU A 383 20.54 -15.89 33.32
CA LEU A 383 19.08 -15.83 33.54
C LEU A 383 18.66 -15.29 34.92
N PHE A 384 19.61 -15.10 35.86
CA PHE A 384 19.31 -14.64 37.22
C PHE A 384 20.10 -13.42 37.67
N LYS A 385 20.97 -12.84 36.83
CA LYS A 385 21.59 -11.54 37.14
C LYS A 385 20.58 -10.41 37.32
#